data_AF-A0A964Z579-F1
#
_entry.id   AF-A0A964Z579-F1
#
_cell.length_a   1.000
_cell.length_b   1.000
_cell.length_c   1.000
_cell.angle_alpha   90.00
_cell.angle_beta   90.00
_cell.angle_gamma   90.00
#
_symmetry.space_group_name_H-M   'P 1'
#
loop_
_entity.id
_entity.type
_entity.pdbx_description
1 polymer ?
#
loop_
_entity_poly.entity_id
_entity_poly.type
_entity_poly.pdbx_seq_one_letter_code
_entity_poly.pdbx_strand_id
1 'polypeptide(L)'
;VIAEKETLVKTKVLKMDDSLPDGIEGNEVTVEWEEDHIISYNIPRVFALKRPTWEINPTKKIEDFKVAFYKNMPDALGRFACMPSEAVDAFFKSREKVEKAFSNMALAIDKFGRLEPWFAPDPDKEYFLHVDLAQKHDHCAVAMSHVNKWVNIKVTDTYSQPAPIVEVDAVRYWTPTPDKSVDFTEVKDYILSLRTAGFNIRVCTFDRWNSHDMMQQLKQYGINTETLSVAKKHYDDMAMVILEERITGPNIKLLIDELLQLRIMRDKVDHPRKGSKDLADAVCGSIYNAISRSKFDIFGEVEVHTYDSLRYEEKEDVYVQNMIRAPRMPQQLEEALDRMEIL
;
A
#
# COMPACT_ATOMS: atom_id res chain seq x y z
N VAL A 1 -29.77 7.51 -8.80
CA VAL A 1 -30.98 6.81 -9.28
C VAL A 1 -32.02 6.70 -8.16
N ILE A 2 -31.66 6.13 -7.01
CA ILE A 2 -32.55 6.01 -5.84
C ILE A 2 -32.54 7.34 -5.06
N ALA A 3 -33.70 7.76 -4.54
CA ALA A 3 -33.86 8.91 -3.65
C ALA A 3 -33.96 8.46 -2.19
N GLU A 4 -34.83 7.49 -1.92
CA GLU A 4 -35.04 6.93 -0.58
C GLU A 4 -35.21 5.41 -0.67
N LYS A 5 -34.66 4.69 0.31
CA LYS A 5 -34.79 3.24 0.43
C LYS A 5 -34.79 2.81 1.90
N GLU A 6 -35.40 1.65 2.14
CA GLU A 6 -35.36 0.91 3.39
C GLU A 6 -34.52 -0.36 3.21
N THR A 7 -33.62 -0.65 4.14
CA THR A 7 -32.79 -1.86 4.10
C THR A 7 -33.33 -2.87 5.12
N LEU A 8 -33.72 -4.05 4.64
CA LEU A 8 -34.18 -5.16 5.49
C LEU A 8 -33.08 -6.19 5.64
N VAL A 9 -32.83 -6.61 6.87
CA VAL A 9 -31.88 -7.69 7.19
C VAL A 9 -32.67 -9.00 7.33
N LYS A 10 -32.27 -10.03 6.58
CA LYS A 10 -32.82 -11.38 6.65
C LYS A 10 -31.75 -12.36 7.10
N THR A 11 -32.15 -13.38 7.84
CA THR A 11 -31.27 -14.42 8.35
C THR A 11 -31.86 -15.79 8.04
N LYS A 12 -31.00 -16.75 7.66
CA LYS A 12 -31.39 -18.14 7.45
C LYS A 12 -30.29 -19.11 7.85
N VAL A 13 -30.67 -20.12 8.61
CA VAL A 13 -29.78 -21.24 8.97
C VAL A 13 -29.81 -22.27 7.85
N LEU A 14 -28.63 -22.63 7.35
CA LEU A 14 -28.41 -23.64 6.33
C LEU A 14 -27.74 -24.87 6.95
N LYS A 15 -28.30 -26.05 6.73
CA LYS A 15 -27.71 -27.34 7.10
C LYS A 15 -26.95 -27.95 5.93
N MET A 16 -25.74 -28.44 6.17
CA MET A 16 -24.93 -29.08 5.14
C MET A 16 -25.42 -30.49 4.82
N ASP A 17 -25.56 -31.32 5.85
CA ASP A 17 -26.15 -32.64 5.76
C ASP A 17 -27.46 -32.67 6.55
N ASP A 18 -28.56 -32.91 5.84
CA ASP A 18 -29.90 -32.98 6.41
C ASP A 18 -30.16 -34.31 7.16
N SER A 19 -29.23 -35.28 7.07
CA SER A 19 -29.30 -36.57 7.78
C SER A 19 -28.68 -36.54 9.19
N LEU A 20 -27.94 -35.48 9.51
CA LEU A 20 -27.31 -35.30 10.81
C LEU A 20 -28.24 -34.55 11.78
N PRO A 21 -28.20 -34.86 13.10
CA PRO A 21 -28.95 -34.14 14.11
C PRO A 21 -28.66 -32.63 14.13
N ASP A 22 -29.68 -31.86 14.49
CA ASP A 22 -29.63 -30.41 14.68
C ASP A 22 -28.63 -30.01 15.76
N GLY A 23 -27.90 -28.91 15.55
CA GLY A 23 -26.98 -28.34 16.54
C GLY A 23 -25.58 -28.97 16.59
N ILE A 24 -25.21 -29.77 15.59
CA ILE A 24 -23.83 -30.29 15.46
C ILE A 24 -22.91 -29.17 14.97
N GLU A 25 -21.84 -28.92 15.74
CA GLU A 25 -20.82 -27.93 15.44
C GLU A 25 -20.16 -28.24 14.08
N GLY A 26 -20.24 -27.28 13.15
CA GLY A 26 -19.70 -27.42 11.80
C GLY A 26 -20.64 -28.05 10.76
N ASN A 27 -21.88 -28.43 11.10
CA ASN A 27 -22.91 -28.85 10.11
C ASN A 27 -23.88 -27.72 9.74
N GLU A 28 -23.99 -26.70 10.59
CA GLU A 28 -24.93 -25.59 10.41
C GLU A 28 -24.18 -24.28 10.15
N VAL A 29 -24.67 -23.49 9.19
CA VAL A 29 -24.16 -22.17 8.87
C VAL A 29 -25.31 -21.19 8.84
N THR A 30 -25.23 -20.14 9.66
CA THR A 30 -26.20 -19.04 9.65
C THR A 30 -25.76 -17.99 8.63
N VAL A 31 -26.58 -17.77 7.61
CA VAL A 31 -26.37 -16.77 6.57
C VAL A 31 -27.27 -15.57 6.85
N GLU A 32 -26.69 -14.38 6.90
CA GLU A 32 -27.40 -13.11 7.04
C GLU A 32 -27.16 -12.25 5.81
N TRP A 33 -28.20 -11.62 5.27
CA TRP A 33 -28.09 -10.74 4.11
C TRP A 33 -29.06 -9.56 4.14
N GLU A 34 -28.75 -8.53 3.36
CA GLU A 34 -29.51 -7.30 3.23
C GLU A 34 -30.27 -7.19 1.91
N GLU A 35 -31.47 -6.65 1.98
CA GLU A 35 -32.35 -6.37 0.84
C GLU A 35 -32.82 -4.92 0.85
N ASP A 36 -32.63 -4.18 -0.25
CA ASP A 36 -33.08 -2.78 -0.34
C ASP A 36 -34.51 -2.70 -0.91
N HIS A 37 -35.49 -2.20 -0.15
CA HIS A 37 -36.78 -1.80 -0.68
C HIS A 37 -36.76 -0.31 -1.05
N ILE A 38 -36.95 0.01 -2.33
CA ILE A 38 -36.86 1.39 -2.82
C ILE A 38 -38.20 2.09 -2.61
N ILE A 39 -38.17 3.18 -1.85
CA ILE A 39 -39.35 3.99 -1.55
C ILE A 39 -39.57 5.04 -2.65
N SER A 40 -38.49 5.69 -3.11
CA SER A 40 -38.58 6.75 -4.12
C SER A 40 -37.34 6.83 -5.03
N TYR A 41 -37.54 7.38 -6.23
CA TYR A 41 -36.51 7.50 -7.28
C TYR A 41 -36.21 8.97 -7.60
N ASN A 42 -34.92 9.28 -7.78
CA ASN A 42 -34.44 10.60 -8.20
C ASN A 42 -34.54 10.83 -9.72
N ILE A 43 -34.61 9.75 -10.52
CA ILE A 43 -34.63 9.82 -11.97
C ILE A 43 -35.87 9.08 -12.49
N PRO A 44 -36.73 9.73 -13.30
CA PRO A 44 -37.91 9.09 -13.84
C PRO A 44 -37.53 7.97 -14.81
N ARG A 45 -38.36 6.91 -14.86
CA ARG A 45 -38.20 5.76 -15.78
C ARG A 45 -36.91 4.94 -15.61
N VAL A 46 -36.29 4.98 -14.41
CA VAL A 46 -35.15 4.12 -14.09
C VAL A 46 -35.53 3.21 -12.91
N PHE A 47 -35.45 1.90 -13.12
CA PHE A 47 -35.67 0.90 -12.08
C PHE A 47 -34.35 0.45 -11.46
N ALA A 48 -34.31 0.27 -10.15
CA ALA A 48 -33.15 -0.25 -9.44
C ALA A 48 -33.61 -1.39 -8.51
N LEU A 49 -32.71 -2.34 -8.22
CA LEU A 49 -33.01 -3.50 -7.38
C LEU A 49 -31.73 -4.02 -6.74
N LYS A 50 -31.75 -4.26 -5.43
CA LYS A 50 -30.74 -5.05 -4.70
C LYS A 50 -31.46 -6.21 -4.03
N ARG A 51 -31.36 -7.40 -4.64
CA ARG A 51 -31.95 -8.64 -4.14
C ARG A 51 -31.00 -9.81 -4.39
N PRO A 52 -30.97 -10.82 -3.53
CA PRO A 52 -30.15 -11.99 -3.73
C PRO A 52 -30.66 -12.85 -4.89
N THR A 53 -29.79 -13.72 -5.39
CA THR A 53 -30.05 -14.59 -6.56
C THR A 53 -31.27 -15.47 -6.34
N TRP A 54 -31.48 -16.00 -5.14
CA TRP A 54 -32.60 -16.90 -4.83
C TRP A 54 -33.97 -16.21 -4.70
N GLU A 55 -34.01 -14.88 -4.64
CA GLU A 55 -35.27 -14.12 -4.69
C GLU A 55 -35.63 -13.74 -6.14
N ILE A 56 -34.63 -13.52 -7.00
CA ILE A 56 -34.84 -13.11 -8.40
C ILE A 56 -34.94 -14.31 -9.34
N ASN A 57 -34.16 -15.36 -9.10
CA ASN A 57 -34.08 -16.53 -9.97
C ASN A 57 -35.02 -17.64 -9.46
N PRO A 58 -36.15 -17.91 -10.15
CA PRO A 58 -37.11 -18.92 -9.71
C PRO A 58 -36.57 -20.36 -9.77
N THR A 59 -35.43 -20.58 -10.44
CA THR A 59 -34.83 -21.91 -10.58
C THR A 59 -33.81 -22.26 -9.49
N LYS A 60 -33.43 -21.29 -8.65
CA LYS A 60 -32.38 -21.44 -7.66
C LYS A 60 -32.88 -21.05 -6.28
N LYS A 61 -32.69 -21.93 -5.30
CA LYS A 61 -32.99 -21.65 -3.89
C LYS A 61 -31.71 -21.37 -3.13
N ILE A 62 -31.81 -20.70 -1.98
CA ILE A 62 -30.65 -20.41 -1.13
C ILE A 62 -29.93 -21.70 -0.68
N GLU A 63 -30.67 -22.80 -0.55
CA GLU A 63 -30.15 -24.13 -0.24
C GLU A 63 -29.19 -24.66 -1.32
N ASP A 64 -29.35 -24.26 -2.59
CA ASP A 64 -28.46 -24.70 -3.67
C ASP A 64 -27.05 -24.13 -3.51
N PHE A 65 -26.87 -23.11 -2.66
CA PHE A 65 -25.60 -22.43 -2.41
C PHE A 65 -24.98 -22.81 -1.06
N LYS A 66 -25.54 -23.79 -0.33
CA LYS A 66 -25.00 -24.31 0.95
C LYS A 66 -23.49 -24.53 0.92
N VAL A 67 -22.99 -25.19 -0.13
CA VAL A 67 -21.55 -25.48 -0.31
C VAL A 67 -20.70 -24.23 -0.48
N ALA A 68 -21.21 -23.22 -1.19
CA ALA A 68 -20.49 -21.98 -1.40
C ALA A 68 -20.40 -21.17 -0.09
N PHE A 69 -21.51 -21.07 0.66
CA PHE A 69 -21.54 -20.38 1.95
C PHE A 69 -20.64 -21.05 2.99
N TYR A 70 -20.59 -22.38 3.00
CA TYR A 70 -19.70 -23.12 3.89
C TYR A 70 -18.21 -22.92 3.56
N LYS A 71 -17.87 -22.91 2.26
CA LYS A 71 -16.48 -22.77 1.83
C LYS A 71 -15.94 -21.35 2.03
N ASN A 72 -16.72 -20.34 1.68
CA ASN A 72 -16.32 -18.93 1.81
C ASN A 72 -17.57 -18.04 1.87
N MET A 73 -18.01 -17.74 3.09
CA MET A 73 -19.20 -16.91 3.35
C MET A 73 -19.08 -15.49 2.73
N PRO A 74 -17.99 -14.73 2.93
CA PRO A 74 -17.84 -13.39 2.32
C PRO A 74 -17.94 -13.38 0.79
N ASP A 75 -17.28 -14.31 0.10
CA ASP A 75 -17.33 -14.42 -1.37
C ASP A 75 -18.74 -14.83 -1.84
N ALA A 76 -19.39 -15.75 -1.14
CA ALA A 76 -20.75 -16.20 -1.45
C ALA A 76 -21.78 -15.08 -1.27
N LEU A 77 -21.68 -14.28 -0.19
CA LEU A 77 -22.51 -13.08 0.02
C LEU A 77 -22.30 -12.05 -1.09
N GLY A 78 -21.05 -11.82 -1.50
CA GLY A 78 -20.73 -10.92 -2.61
C GLY A 78 -21.31 -11.36 -3.94
N ARG A 79 -21.19 -12.65 -4.27
CA ARG A 79 -21.63 -13.22 -5.54
C ARG A 79 -23.14 -13.39 -5.63
N PHE A 80 -23.77 -13.89 -4.57
CA PHE A 80 -25.15 -14.33 -4.60
C PHE A 80 -26.11 -13.38 -3.89
N ALA A 81 -25.66 -12.62 -2.89
CA ALA A 81 -26.50 -11.74 -2.08
C ALA A 81 -26.32 -10.24 -2.36
N CYS A 82 -25.48 -9.88 -3.34
CA CYS A 82 -25.12 -8.48 -3.63
C CYS A 82 -24.56 -7.74 -2.40
N MET A 83 -23.90 -8.48 -1.50
CA MET A 83 -23.21 -7.97 -0.32
C MET A 83 -21.71 -8.22 -0.47
N PRO A 84 -20.99 -7.42 -1.27
CA PRO A 84 -19.55 -7.53 -1.32
C PRO A 84 -18.98 -7.32 0.08
N SER A 85 -18.00 -8.12 0.48
CA SER A 85 -17.33 -7.94 1.76
C SER A 85 -16.68 -6.56 1.80
N GLU A 86 -16.99 -5.77 2.84
CA GLU A 86 -16.28 -4.51 3.10
C GLU A 86 -14.84 -4.78 3.53
N ALA A 87 -14.61 -5.93 4.19
CA ALA A 87 -13.29 -6.47 4.42
C ALA A 87 -12.74 -7.06 3.12
N VAL A 88 -12.16 -6.20 2.29
CA VAL A 88 -11.10 -6.61 1.38
C VAL A 88 -9.82 -6.16 2.06
N ASP A 89 -8.98 -7.09 2.48
CA ASP A 89 -7.72 -6.79 3.17
C ASP A 89 -6.94 -5.76 2.36
N ALA A 90 -6.93 -4.53 2.87
CA ALA A 90 -6.08 -3.47 2.34
C ALA A 90 -4.63 -3.96 2.45
N PHE A 91 -3.89 -3.86 1.36
CA PHE A 91 -2.52 -4.36 1.33
C PHE A 91 -1.66 -3.58 2.34
N PHE A 92 -1.77 -2.25 2.33
CA PHE A 92 -1.21 -1.39 3.37
C PHE A 92 -2.22 -1.16 4.48
N LYS A 93 -1.98 -1.76 5.65
CA LYS A 93 -2.88 -1.66 6.82
C LYS A 93 -2.80 -0.31 7.53
N SER A 94 -1.62 0.30 7.56
CA SER A 94 -1.34 1.50 8.35
C SER A 94 -1.26 2.74 7.47
N ARG A 95 -2.36 3.51 7.45
CA ARG A 95 -2.42 4.80 6.72
C ARG A 95 -1.36 5.79 7.16
N GLU A 96 -1.18 5.92 8.47
CA GLU A 96 -0.22 6.84 9.08
C GLU A 96 1.21 6.58 8.60
N LYS A 97 1.62 5.31 8.47
CA LYS A 97 2.96 4.94 7.99
C LYS A 97 3.16 5.30 6.52
N VAL A 98 2.13 5.13 5.69
CA VAL A 98 2.17 5.53 4.27
C VAL A 98 2.24 7.05 4.15
N GLU A 99 1.42 7.79 4.89
CA GLU A 99 1.44 9.26 4.88
C GLU A 99 2.75 9.83 5.43
N LYS A 100 3.34 9.18 6.45
CA LYS A 100 4.66 9.54 6.99
C LYS A 100 5.76 9.30 5.95
N ALA A 101 5.73 8.16 5.27
CA ALA A 101 6.69 7.84 4.21
C ALA A 101 6.62 8.84 3.05
N PHE A 102 5.42 9.26 2.65
CA PHE A 102 5.20 10.21 1.55
C PHE A 102 4.75 11.59 2.07
N SER A 103 5.59 12.21 2.91
CA SER A 103 5.28 13.47 3.58
C SER A 103 5.98 14.70 2.99
N ASN A 104 6.94 14.54 2.07
CA ASN A 104 7.73 15.65 1.56
C ASN A 104 6.91 16.58 0.65
N MET A 105 6.63 17.79 1.13
CA MET A 105 5.85 18.78 0.38
C MET A 105 6.64 19.47 -0.75
N ALA A 106 7.96 19.41 -0.71
CA ALA A 106 8.82 19.96 -1.76
C ALA A 106 8.88 18.97 -2.93
N LEU A 107 8.00 19.17 -3.91
CA LEU A 107 8.00 18.36 -5.13
C LEU A 107 9.15 18.78 -6.03
N ALA A 108 10.02 17.83 -6.39
CA ALA A 108 11.16 18.04 -7.29
C ALA A 108 10.77 18.45 -8.72
N ILE A 109 9.49 18.25 -9.07
CA ILE A 109 8.96 18.49 -10.41
C ILE A 109 7.72 19.37 -10.30
N ASP A 110 7.72 20.48 -11.01
CA ASP A 110 6.55 21.34 -11.12
C ASP A 110 5.46 20.71 -12.00
N LYS A 111 4.24 21.26 -11.97
CA LYS A 111 3.08 20.86 -12.77
C LYS A 111 3.38 20.81 -14.28
N PHE A 112 4.31 21.65 -14.74
CA PHE A 112 4.76 21.71 -16.13
C PHE A 112 5.84 20.68 -16.49
N GLY A 113 6.28 19.83 -15.55
CA GLY A 113 7.29 18.81 -15.79
C GLY A 113 8.73 19.33 -15.77
N ARG A 114 8.97 20.51 -15.21
CA ARG A 114 10.31 21.09 -15.08
C ARG A 114 10.91 20.70 -13.74
N LEU A 115 12.21 20.37 -13.75
CA LEU A 115 12.96 20.11 -12.53
C LEU A 115 13.14 21.42 -11.77
N GLU A 116 12.91 21.38 -10.47
CA GLU A 116 13.15 22.52 -9.59
C GLU A 116 14.65 22.82 -9.46
N PRO A 117 15.08 24.10 -9.30
CA PRO A 117 16.50 24.45 -9.23
C PRO A 117 17.25 23.83 -8.04
N TRP A 118 16.54 23.52 -6.95
CA TRP A 118 17.11 22.88 -5.77
C TRP A 118 17.27 21.36 -5.95
N PHE A 119 16.65 20.79 -6.98
CA PHE A 119 16.70 19.36 -7.27
C PHE A 119 17.97 19.02 -8.04
N ALA A 120 19.07 18.97 -7.31
CA ALA A 120 20.40 18.67 -7.83
C ALA A 120 20.79 17.21 -7.52
N PRO A 121 21.60 16.57 -8.40
CA PRO A 121 22.10 15.24 -8.16
C PRO A 121 23.17 15.22 -7.06
N ASP A 122 23.17 14.17 -6.26
CA ASP A 122 24.29 13.82 -5.39
C ASP A 122 25.28 12.94 -6.17
N PRO A 123 26.55 13.37 -6.36
CA PRO A 123 27.56 12.62 -7.10
C PRO A 123 27.86 11.22 -6.55
N ASP A 124 27.65 11.01 -5.25
CA ASP A 124 27.98 9.75 -4.56
C ASP A 124 26.80 8.77 -4.57
N LYS A 125 25.64 9.18 -5.08
CA LYS A 125 24.44 8.35 -5.14
C LYS A 125 24.21 7.77 -6.53
N GLU A 126 23.69 6.56 -6.53
CA GLU A 126 23.20 5.90 -7.72
C GLU A 126 21.68 5.94 -7.73
N TYR A 127 21.11 6.40 -8.84
CA TYR A 127 19.67 6.58 -8.99
C TYR A 127 19.07 5.47 -9.83
N PHE A 128 17.89 5.02 -9.43
CA PHE A 128 17.17 3.94 -10.09
C PHE A 128 15.80 4.46 -10.53
N LEU A 129 15.49 4.23 -11.80
CA LEU A 129 14.23 4.63 -12.40
C LEU A 129 13.36 3.40 -12.66
N HIS A 130 12.06 3.56 -12.45
CA HIS A 130 11.06 2.63 -12.96
C HIS A 130 9.93 3.39 -13.65
N VAL A 131 9.49 2.84 -14.76
CA VAL A 131 8.49 3.44 -15.64
C VAL A 131 7.34 2.47 -15.83
N ASP A 132 6.15 2.89 -15.40
CA ASP A 132 4.90 2.24 -15.75
C ASP A 132 4.28 2.93 -16.98
N LEU A 133 4.13 2.16 -18.06
CA LEU A 133 3.69 2.66 -19.36
C LEU A 133 2.23 2.29 -19.61
N ALA A 134 1.39 3.33 -19.65
CA ALA A 134 0.02 3.26 -20.14
C ALA A 134 -0.25 4.33 -21.19
N GLN A 135 -1.12 4.02 -22.17
CA GLN A 135 -1.31 4.87 -23.35
C GLN A 135 -2.70 5.54 -23.44
N LYS A 136 -3.77 4.88 -22.98
CA LYS A 136 -5.16 5.30 -23.31
C LYS A 136 -6.10 5.49 -22.12
N HIS A 137 -5.93 4.73 -21.04
CA HIS A 137 -6.88 4.73 -19.92
C HIS A 137 -6.21 4.90 -18.57
N ASP A 138 -4.99 4.38 -18.43
CA ASP A 138 -4.25 4.45 -17.18
C ASP A 138 -3.18 5.55 -17.25
N HIS A 139 -2.73 6.01 -16.10
CA HIS A 139 -1.69 7.01 -16.01
C HIS A 139 -0.35 6.39 -16.44
N CYS A 140 0.49 7.18 -17.10
CA CYS A 140 1.89 6.80 -17.24
C CYS A 140 2.66 7.43 -16.09
N ALA A 141 3.52 6.69 -15.41
CA ALA A 141 4.30 7.19 -14.29
C ALA A 141 5.77 6.80 -14.38
N VAL A 142 6.64 7.72 -13.95
CA VAL A 142 8.08 7.53 -13.81
C VAL A 142 8.44 7.90 -12.37
N ALA A 143 9.02 6.95 -11.64
CA ALA A 143 9.55 7.19 -10.30
C ALA A 143 11.06 7.05 -10.29
N MET A 144 11.72 7.91 -9.52
CA MET A 144 13.15 7.87 -9.23
C MET A 144 13.36 7.62 -7.74
N SER A 145 14.30 6.72 -7.43
CA SER A 145 14.66 6.44 -6.04
C SER A 145 16.13 6.12 -5.91
N HIS A 146 16.70 6.38 -4.74
CA HIS A 146 18.05 6.00 -4.38
C HIS A 146 18.13 5.48 -2.93
N VAL A 147 19.20 4.76 -2.61
CA VAL A 147 19.50 4.41 -1.21
C VAL A 147 20.28 5.57 -0.60
N ASN A 148 19.66 6.27 0.35
CA ASN A 148 20.27 7.41 1.01
C ASN A 148 21.41 6.93 1.93
N LYS A 149 21.13 5.96 2.81
CA LYS A 149 22.15 5.37 3.69
C LYS A 149 21.76 3.97 4.13
N TRP A 150 22.72 3.23 4.68
CA TRP A 150 22.47 1.95 5.32
C TRP A 150 22.53 2.11 6.83
N VAL A 151 21.54 1.57 7.53
CA VAL A 151 21.46 1.61 8.99
C VAL A 151 21.42 0.20 9.55
N ASN A 152 22.05 0.00 10.70
CA ASN A 152 21.94 -1.28 11.40
C ASN A 152 20.70 -1.28 12.28
N ILE A 153 19.74 -2.11 11.91
CA ILE A 153 18.52 -2.33 12.69
C ILE A 153 18.80 -3.45 13.70
N LYS A 154 18.60 -3.17 14.98
CA LYS A 154 18.60 -4.20 16.03
C LYS A 154 17.32 -5.02 15.92
N VAL A 155 17.44 -6.28 15.51
CA VAL A 155 16.32 -7.24 15.46
C VAL A 155 16.18 -7.94 16.82
N THR A 156 17.29 -8.16 17.51
CA THR A 156 17.36 -8.61 18.90
C THR A 156 18.50 -7.87 19.63
N ASP A 157 18.58 -8.00 20.95
CA ASP A 157 19.65 -7.37 21.77
C ASP A 157 21.07 -7.75 21.31
N THR A 158 21.21 -8.88 20.60
CA THR A 158 22.50 -9.44 20.17
C THR A 158 22.68 -9.46 18.64
N TYR A 159 21.64 -9.16 17.85
CA TYR A 159 21.71 -9.27 16.39
C TYR A 159 21.21 -7.99 15.70
N SER A 160 22.11 -7.36 14.95
CA SER A 160 21.79 -6.23 14.08
C SER A 160 21.95 -6.61 12.61
N GLN A 161 20.97 -6.25 11.78
CA GLN A 161 21.03 -6.43 10.33
C GLN A 161 21.14 -5.07 9.63
N PRO A 162 22.04 -4.91 8.64
CA PRO A 162 22.08 -3.71 7.82
C PRO A 162 20.84 -3.64 6.93
N ALA A 163 20.16 -2.50 6.96
CA ALA A 163 18.97 -2.23 6.18
C ALA A 163 19.10 -0.86 5.47
N PRO A 164 18.69 -0.75 4.20
CA PRO A 164 18.78 0.50 3.47
C PRO A 164 17.64 1.44 3.85
N ILE A 165 17.95 2.73 4.02
CA ILE A 165 16.97 3.81 3.99
C ILE A 165 16.87 4.30 2.54
N VAL A 166 15.67 4.25 1.99
CA VAL A 166 15.39 4.56 0.59
C VAL A 166 14.66 5.89 0.52
N GLU A 167 15.10 6.74 -0.40
CA GLU A 167 14.46 8.01 -0.70
C GLU A 167 13.89 7.95 -2.12
N VAL A 168 12.61 8.29 -2.25
CA VAL A 168 11.92 8.48 -3.52
C VAL A 168 12.09 9.94 -3.89
N ASP A 169 13.06 10.24 -4.75
CA ASP A 169 13.47 11.60 -5.10
C ASP A 169 12.37 12.35 -5.86
N ALA A 170 11.74 11.69 -6.83
CA ALA A 170 10.81 12.32 -7.74
C ALA A 170 9.84 11.31 -8.34
N VAL A 171 8.58 11.71 -8.49
CA VAL A 171 7.54 10.94 -9.18
C VAL A 171 6.85 11.86 -10.17
N ARG A 172 6.99 11.55 -11.46
CA ARG A 172 6.28 12.23 -12.55
C ARG A 172 5.21 11.32 -13.09
N TYR A 173 4.01 11.84 -13.33
CA TYR A 173 2.97 11.10 -14.02
C TYR A 173 2.27 11.96 -15.08
N TRP A 174 1.72 11.28 -16.09
CA TRP A 174 0.95 11.84 -17.18
C TRP A 174 -0.45 11.21 -17.18
N THR A 175 -1.47 12.05 -17.21
CA THR A 175 -2.87 11.62 -17.24
C THR A 175 -3.37 11.66 -18.68
N PRO A 176 -3.78 10.52 -19.26
CA PRO A 176 -4.43 10.53 -20.57
C PRO A 176 -5.76 11.28 -20.47
N THR A 177 -6.08 12.05 -21.51
CA THR A 177 -7.41 12.66 -21.67
C THR A 177 -8.15 11.96 -22.81
N PRO A 178 -9.49 12.03 -22.87
CA PRO A 178 -10.26 11.38 -23.96
C PRO A 178 -9.75 11.72 -25.37
N ASP A 179 -9.21 12.94 -25.53
CA ASP A 179 -8.73 13.46 -26.81
C ASP A 179 -7.22 13.33 -27.02
N LYS A 180 -6.42 13.14 -25.94
CA LYS A 180 -4.96 13.06 -26.00
C LYS A 180 -4.43 11.84 -25.24
N SER A 181 -3.88 10.87 -25.97
CA SER A 181 -3.08 9.78 -25.41
C SER A 181 -1.74 10.29 -24.87
N VAL A 182 -1.16 9.56 -23.92
CA VAL A 182 0.19 9.87 -23.43
C VAL A 182 1.20 9.74 -24.57
N ASP A 183 2.03 10.76 -24.76
CA ASP A 183 3.14 10.74 -25.71
C ASP A 183 4.39 10.16 -25.03
N PHE A 184 4.85 9.02 -25.54
CA PHE A 184 6.06 8.36 -25.05
C PHE A 184 7.32 9.19 -25.27
N THR A 185 7.30 10.14 -26.19
CA THR A 185 8.39 11.09 -26.41
C THR A 185 8.57 12.00 -25.21
N GLU A 186 7.48 12.50 -24.61
CA GLU A 186 7.53 13.33 -23.39
C GLU A 186 8.15 12.56 -22.22
N VAL A 187 7.82 11.27 -22.09
CA VAL A 187 8.38 10.38 -21.04
C VAL A 187 9.88 10.19 -21.25
N LYS A 188 10.31 9.94 -22.49
CA LYS A 188 11.73 9.82 -22.84
C LYS A 188 12.49 11.11 -22.56
N ASP A 189 11.95 12.25 -23.00
CA ASP A 189 12.59 13.55 -22.83
C ASP A 189 12.74 13.91 -21.35
N TYR A 190 11.78 13.50 -20.52
CA TYR A 190 11.89 13.62 -19.07
C TYR A 190 13.06 12.78 -18.52
N ILE A 191 13.20 11.50 -18.90
CA ILE A 191 14.32 10.64 -18.47
C ILE A 191 15.66 11.22 -18.93
N LEU A 192 15.73 11.72 -20.16
CA LEU A 192 16.93 12.37 -20.70
C LEU A 192 17.25 13.66 -19.93
N SER A 193 16.24 14.44 -19.54
CA SER A 193 16.45 15.66 -18.76
C SER A 193 17.11 15.38 -17.40
N LEU A 194 16.73 14.29 -16.73
CA LEU A 194 17.39 13.84 -15.50
C LEU A 194 18.85 13.46 -15.76
N ARG A 195 19.12 12.73 -16.86
CA ARG A 195 20.50 12.38 -17.24
C ARG A 195 21.34 13.63 -17.54
N THR A 196 20.78 14.60 -18.27
CA THR A 196 21.45 15.86 -18.61
C THR A 196 21.66 16.74 -17.39
N ALA A 197 20.76 16.70 -16.41
CA ALA A 197 20.91 17.39 -15.12
C ALA A 197 22.05 16.80 -14.26
N GLY A 198 22.61 15.64 -14.63
CA GLY A 198 23.77 15.04 -13.99
C GLY A 198 23.46 13.89 -13.04
N PHE A 199 22.20 13.42 -12.97
CA PHE A 199 21.85 12.26 -12.16
C PHE A 199 22.55 11.00 -12.67
N ASN A 200 23.24 10.29 -11.77
CA ASN A 200 23.89 9.02 -12.07
C ASN A 200 22.87 7.87 -12.12
N ILE A 201 22.07 7.85 -13.20
CA ILE A 201 21.05 6.83 -13.44
C ILE A 201 21.74 5.50 -13.76
N ARG A 202 21.70 4.57 -12.83
CA ARG A 202 22.34 3.26 -12.98
C ARG A 202 21.54 2.34 -13.87
N VAL A 203 20.23 2.25 -13.64
CA VAL A 203 19.28 1.47 -14.45
C VAL A 203 17.91 2.13 -14.47
N CYS A 204 17.28 2.10 -15.65
CA CYS A 204 15.88 2.46 -15.87
C CYS A 204 15.09 1.22 -16.29
N THR A 205 14.08 0.84 -15.52
CA THR A 205 13.29 -0.37 -15.76
C THR A 205 11.87 -0.09 -16.25
N PHE A 206 11.30 -1.03 -17.01
CA PHE A 206 9.97 -0.91 -17.62
C PHE A 206 9.10 -2.15 -17.37
N ASP A 207 7.79 -1.99 -17.15
CA ASP A 207 6.85 -3.10 -16.87
C ASP A 207 6.38 -3.88 -18.13
N ARG A 208 6.18 -3.20 -19.27
CA ARG A 208 5.49 -3.80 -20.45
C ARG A 208 6.38 -4.05 -21.67
N TRP A 209 6.00 -5.02 -22.53
CA TRP A 209 6.62 -5.29 -23.85
C TRP A 209 6.64 -4.06 -24.78
N ASN A 210 5.64 -3.18 -24.70
CA ASN A 210 5.58 -1.98 -25.55
C ASN A 210 6.71 -0.96 -25.28
N SER A 211 7.56 -1.21 -24.28
CA SER A 211 8.72 -0.39 -23.94
C SER A 211 9.96 -0.64 -24.82
N HIS A 212 9.99 -1.71 -25.63
CA HIS A 212 11.22 -2.12 -26.31
C HIS A 212 11.88 -1.04 -27.18
N ASP A 213 11.09 -0.26 -27.92
CA ASP A 213 11.63 0.83 -28.75
C ASP A 213 12.24 1.95 -27.90
N MET A 214 11.53 2.37 -26.84
CA MET A 214 12.04 3.36 -25.88
C MET A 214 13.31 2.87 -25.18
N MET A 215 13.35 1.59 -24.80
CA MET A 215 14.52 0.97 -24.19
C MET A 215 15.75 1.01 -25.10
N GLN A 216 15.57 0.75 -26.42
CA GLN A 216 16.66 0.82 -27.39
C GLN A 216 17.17 2.26 -27.56
N GLN A 217 16.25 3.23 -27.66
CA GLN A 217 16.61 4.65 -27.75
C GLN A 217 17.40 5.10 -26.52
N LEU A 218 16.91 4.81 -25.30
CA LEU A 218 17.59 5.21 -24.06
C LEU A 218 19.00 4.58 -23.92
N LYS A 219 19.17 3.34 -24.40
CA LYS A 219 20.49 2.69 -24.46
C LYS A 219 21.47 3.43 -25.39
N GLN A 220 20.99 3.99 -26.50
CA GLN A 220 21.84 4.80 -27.39
C GLN A 220 22.32 6.09 -26.72
N TYR A 221 21.53 6.65 -25.79
CA TYR A 221 21.92 7.79 -24.95
C TYR A 221 22.72 7.40 -23.71
N GLY A 222 23.15 6.14 -23.60
CA GLY A 222 24.02 5.66 -22.51
C GLY A 222 23.29 5.41 -21.18
N ILE A 223 21.97 5.19 -21.21
CA ILE A 223 21.19 4.78 -20.03
C ILE A 223 20.92 3.28 -20.12
N ASN A 224 21.31 2.52 -19.10
CA ASN A 224 21.00 1.10 -19.04
C ASN A 224 19.51 0.89 -18.82
N THR A 225 18.90 0.04 -19.65
CA THR A 225 17.47 -0.30 -19.53
C THR A 225 17.22 -1.79 -19.45
N GLU A 226 16.25 -2.16 -18.61
CA GLU A 226 15.82 -3.54 -18.37
C GLU A 226 14.29 -3.63 -18.23
N THR A 227 13.76 -4.85 -18.33
CA THR A 227 12.33 -5.11 -18.11
C THR A 227 12.15 -5.66 -16.70
N LEU A 228 11.28 -5.03 -15.91
CA LEU A 228 10.93 -5.46 -14.56
C LEU A 228 9.41 -5.37 -14.45
N SER A 229 8.76 -6.52 -14.25
CA SER A 229 7.32 -6.52 -13.98
C SER A 229 7.03 -6.55 -12.49
N VAL A 230 6.20 -5.60 -12.03
CA VAL A 230 5.87 -5.47 -10.62
C VAL A 230 4.95 -6.61 -10.20
N ALA A 231 5.37 -7.34 -9.17
CA ALA A 231 4.69 -8.52 -8.66
C ALA A 231 4.49 -8.39 -7.15
N LYS A 232 3.64 -9.24 -6.59
CA LYS A 232 3.31 -9.24 -5.15
C LYS A 232 4.55 -9.18 -4.25
N LYS A 233 5.62 -9.92 -4.56
CA LYS A 233 6.89 -9.89 -3.81
C LYS A 233 7.50 -8.49 -3.67
N HIS A 234 7.40 -7.66 -4.70
CA HIS A 234 7.97 -6.30 -4.70
C HIS A 234 7.14 -5.38 -3.81
N TYR A 235 5.83 -5.57 -3.81
CA TYR A 235 4.93 -4.89 -2.89
C TYR A 235 5.13 -5.35 -1.44
N ASP A 236 5.36 -6.65 -1.20
CA ASP A 236 5.66 -7.18 0.14
C ASP A 236 6.96 -6.55 0.69
N ASP A 237 8.02 -6.45 -0.14
CA ASP A 237 9.26 -5.75 0.20
C ASP A 237 8.99 -4.27 0.55
N MET A 238 8.23 -3.56 -0.29
CA MET A 238 7.87 -2.17 -0.06
C MET A 238 7.06 -1.99 1.24
N ALA A 239 6.11 -2.88 1.53
CA ALA A 239 5.31 -2.85 2.75
C ALA A 239 6.18 -3.01 4.00
N MET A 240 7.17 -3.90 3.96
CA MET A 240 8.11 -4.09 5.05
C MET A 240 8.92 -2.80 5.31
N VAL A 241 9.46 -2.19 4.26
CA VAL A 241 10.28 -0.97 4.37
C VAL A 241 9.46 0.23 4.85
N ILE A 242 8.19 0.36 4.43
CA ILE A 242 7.27 1.39 4.92
C ILE A 242 6.90 1.17 6.38
N LEU A 243 6.62 -0.08 6.78
CA LEU A 243 6.28 -0.42 8.16
C LEU A 243 7.42 -0.04 9.12
N GLU A 244 8.65 -0.27 8.70
CA GLU A 244 9.89 0.08 9.41
C GLU A 244 10.28 1.55 9.27
N GLU A 245 9.47 2.38 8.61
CA GLU A 245 9.71 3.82 8.41
C GLU A 245 11.02 4.15 7.67
N ARG A 246 11.46 3.27 6.77
CA ARG A 246 12.71 3.42 6.00
C ARG A 246 12.53 4.05 4.62
N ILE A 247 11.33 4.59 4.34
CA ILE A 247 11.02 5.28 3.09
C ILE A 247 10.72 6.73 3.38
N THR A 248 11.32 7.62 2.59
CA THR A 248 10.93 9.03 2.47
C THR A 248 10.60 9.34 1.01
N GLY A 249 9.62 10.20 0.76
CA GLY A 249 9.19 10.52 -0.59
C GLY A 249 8.22 11.70 -0.69
N PRO A 250 7.91 12.15 -1.92
CA PRO A 250 7.06 13.30 -2.17
C PRO A 250 5.61 13.04 -1.75
N ASN A 251 4.98 14.05 -1.16
CA ASN A 251 3.57 14.05 -0.83
C ASN A 251 2.74 14.26 -2.09
N ILE A 252 2.38 13.14 -2.71
CA ILE A 252 1.48 13.11 -3.86
C ILE A 252 0.22 12.40 -3.43
N LYS A 253 -0.87 13.18 -3.31
CA LYS A 253 -2.17 12.65 -2.89
C LYS A 253 -2.63 11.45 -3.73
N LEU A 254 -2.42 11.50 -5.05
CA LEU A 254 -2.77 10.41 -5.95
C LEU A 254 -2.03 9.11 -5.59
N LEU A 255 -0.72 9.17 -5.35
CA LEU A 255 0.09 8.03 -4.94
C LEU A 255 -0.38 7.45 -3.60
N ILE A 256 -0.65 8.32 -2.61
CA ILE A 256 -1.14 7.90 -1.29
C ILE A 256 -2.51 7.21 -1.43
N ASP A 257 -3.44 7.81 -2.19
CA ASP A 257 -4.76 7.25 -2.42
C ASP A 257 -4.68 5.90 -3.16
N GLU A 258 -3.78 5.75 -4.14
CA GLU A 258 -3.52 4.47 -4.82
C GLU A 258 -3.02 3.40 -3.85
N LEU A 259 -1.96 3.69 -3.09
CA LEU A 259 -1.37 2.76 -2.12
C LEU A 259 -2.41 2.27 -1.09
N LEU A 260 -3.23 3.18 -0.56
CA LEU A 260 -4.27 2.83 0.44
C LEU A 260 -5.42 2.00 -0.16
N GLN A 261 -5.66 2.10 -1.47
CA GLN A 261 -6.72 1.37 -2.14
C GLN A 261 -6.29 -0.02 -2.62
N LEU A 262 -4.98 -0.31 -2.66
CA LEU A 262 -4.46 -1.62 -3.09
C LEU A 262 -5.00 -2.75 -2.22
N ARG A 263 -5.35 -3.85 -2.89
CA ARG A 263 -5.99 -5.03 -2.30
C ARG A 263 -5.30 -6.29 -2.76
N ILE A 264 -5.31 -7.31 -1.91
CA ILE A 264 -4.85 -8.64 -2.30
C ILE A 264 -6.00 -9.35 -3.02
N MET A 265 -5.90 -9.48 -4.34
CA MET A 265 -6.82 -10.28 -5.15
C MET A 265 -6.17 -11.61 -5.50
N ARG A 266 -6.54 -12.66 -4.75
CA ARG A 266 -5.92 -14.00 -4.84
C ARG A 266 -4.43 -13.91 -4.49
N ASP A 267 -3.57 -13.99 -5.50
CA ASP A 267 -2.10 -13.97 -5.37
C ASP A 267 -1.47 -12.70 -5.94
N LYS A 268 -2.27 -11.72 -6.33
CA LYS A 268 -1.81 -10.45 -6.91
C LYS A 268 -2.27 -9.27 -6.08
N VAL A 269 -1.43 -8.25 -6.04
CA VAL A 269 -1.80 -6.93 -5.50
C VAL A 269 -2.45 -6.16 -6.65
N ASP A 270 -3.68 -5.70 -6.44
CA ASP A 270 -4.44 -5.02 -7.48
C ASP A 270 -5.36 -3.94 -6.90
N HIS A 271 -5.77 -3.01 -7.76
CA HIS A 271 -6.64 -1.90 -7.39
C HIS A 271 -8.12 -2.29 -7.51
N PRO A 272 -9.04 -1.64 -6.76
CA PRO A 272 -10.47 -1.79 -6.96
C PRO A 272 -10.89 -1.21 -8.32
N ARG A 273 -12.06 -1.60 -8.83
CA ARG A 273 -12.59 -1.19 -10.16
C ARG A 273 -12.58 0.32 -10.47
N LYS A 274 -12.52 1.19 -9.46
CA LYS A 274 -12.49 2.66 -9.60
C LYS A 274 -11.15 3.30 -9.23
N GLY A 275 -10.18 2.51 -8.75
CA GLY A 275 -8.83 2.97 -8.45
C GLY A 275 -7.91 2.84 -9.65
N SER A 276 -6.68 3.30 -9.48
CA SER A 276 -5.51 3.09 -10.34
C SER A 276 -4.38 2.50 -9.50
N LYS A 277 -3.30 2.05 -10.15
CA LYS A 277 -2.08 1.61 -9.45
C LYS A 277 -0.79 2.04 -10.15
N ASP A 278 -0.88 2.98 -11.09
CA ASP A 278 0.21 3.29 -12.01
C ASP A 278 1.39 3.97 -11.29
N LEU A 279 1.09 4.91 -10.38
CA LEU A 279 2.14 5.56 -9.57
C LEU A 279 2.67 4.59 -8.51
N ALA A 280 1.79 3.77 -7.93
CA ALA A 280 2.17 2.76 -6.96
C ALA A 280 3.13 1.71 -7.57
N ASP A 281 2.84 1.21 -8.77
CA ASP A 281 3.71 0.28 -9.52
C ASP A 281 5.04 0.96 -9.86
N ALA A 282 5.01 2.20 -10.39
CA ALA A 282 6.21 2.99 -10.68
C ALA A 282 7.13 3.12 -9.45
N VAL A 283 6.59 3.53 -8.31
CA VAL A 283 7.34 3.72 -7.06
C VAL A 283 7.84 2.39 -6.49
N CYS A 284 7.01 1.34 -6.50
CA CYS A 284 7.38 0.02 -6.02
C CYS A 284 8.59 -0.53 -6.81
N GLY A 285 8.55 -0.43 -8.14
CA GLY A 285 9.65 -0.88 -8.98
C GLY A 285 10.93 -0.05 -8.80
N SER A 286 10.86 1.27 -8.59
CA SER A 286 12.04 2.10 -8.36
C SER A 286 12.72 1.76 -7.02
N ILE A 287 11.91 1.59 -5.95
CA ILE A 287 12.38 1.17 -4.62
C ILE A 287 13.04 -0.21 -4.70
N TYR A 288 12.40 -1.17 -5.37
CA TYR A 288 12.95 -2.53 -5.50
C TYR A 288 14.29 -2.53 -6.23
N ASN A 289 14.43 -1.77 -7.31
CA ASN A 289 15.71 -1.64 -8.02
C ASN A 289 16.79 -0.99 -7.16
N ALA A 290 16.43 0.04 -6.39
CA ALA A 290 17.35 0.70 -5.47
C ALA A 290 17.88 -0.28 -4.43
N ILE A 291 16.99 -1.03 -3.77
CA ILE A 291 17.38 -2.00 -2.73
C ILE A 291 18.20 -3.16 -3.31
N SER A 292 17.77 -3.72 -4.44
CA SER A 292 18.39 -4.94 -5.00
C SER A 292 19.74 -4.72 -5.68
N ARG A 293 20.02 -3.51 -6.17
CA ARG A 293 21.23 -3.22 -6.97
C ARG A 293 22.24 -2.32 -6.26
N SER A 294 21.83 -1.64 -5.19
CA SER A 294 22.77 -0.87 -4.36
C SER A 294 23.64 -1.83 -3.55
N LYS A 295 24.94 -1.57 -3.51
CA LYS A 295 25.88 -2.37 -2.72
C LYS A 295 25.89 -1.84 -1.28
N PHE A 296 25.91 -2.75 -0.31
CA PHE A 296 26.25 -2.42 1.07
C PHE A 296 27.78 -2.38 1.17
N ASP A 297 28.34 -1.20 1.47
CA ASP A 297 29.76 -1.09 1.75
C ASP A 297 29.98 -1.21 3.27
N ILE A 298 30.75 -2.23 3.68
CA ILE A 298 30.91 -2.64 5.08
C ILE A 298 31.79 -1.65 5.87
N PHE A 299 32.47 -0.72 5.18
CA PHE A 299 33.48 0.17 5.74
C PHE A 299 33.00 1.58 6.13
N GLY A 300 31.70 1.89 5.98
CA GLY A 300 31.13 3.19 6.36
C GLY A 300 30.74 3.30 7.84
N GLU A 301 30.71 4.53 8.37
CA GLU A 301 30.20 4.82 9.71
C GLU A 301 28.74 4.32 9.84
N VAL A 302 28.51 3.44 10.80
CA VAL A 302 27.21 2.80 11.03
C VAL A 302 26.38 3.65 11.98
N GLU A 303 25.32 4.27 11.47
CA GLU A 303 24.27 4.83 12.32
C GLU A 303 23.31 3.72 12.79
N VAL A 304 23.12 3.62 14.11
CA VAL A 304 22.17 2.69 14.73
C VAL A 304 20.80 3.36 14.75
N HIS A 305 19.87 2.84 13.95
CA HIS A 305 18.48 3.31 13.94
C HIS A 305 17.68 2.47 14.94
N THR A 306 17.38 3.06 16.10
CA THR A 306 16.51 2.43 17.11
C THR A 306 15.06 2.73 16.74
N TYR A 307 14.20 1.71 16.72
CA TYR A 307 12.77 1.92 16.50
C TYR A 307 12.19 2.90 17.53
N ASP A 308 11.29 3.77 17.10
CA ASP A 308 10.29 4.40 17.99
C ASP A 308 9.25 3.33 18.37
N SER A 309 9.71 2.26 19.02
CA SER A 309 8.86 1.27 19.64
C SER A 309 8.29 1.89 20.91
N LEU A 310 7.01 2.23 20.90
CA LEU A 310 6.24 2.56 22.10
C LEU A 310 7.00 3.53 23.03
N ARG A 311 7.03 4.82 22.66
CA ARG A 311 6.86 5.81 23.73
C ARG A 311 5.51 5.47 24.38
N TYR A 312 5.54 4.64 25.42
CA TYR A 312 4.75 5.01 26.59
C TYR A 312 5.07 6.49 26.75
N GLU A 313 4.09 7.34 26.53
CA GLU A 313 4.15 8.66 27.12
C GLU A 313 4.43 8.38 28.60
N GLU A 314 5.70 8.47 29.00
CA GLU A 314 6.02 9.04 30.30
C GLU A 314 5.34 10.39 30.23
N LYS A 315 4.06 10.41 30.63
CA LYS A 315 3.42 11.61 31.09
C LYS A 315 4.40 12.13 32.12
N GLU A 316 5.18 13.14 31.76
CA GLU A 316 5.78 14.00 32.75
C GLU A 316 4.62 14.36 33.68
N ASP A 317 4.70 13.87 34.92
CA ASP A 317 3.76 14.23 35.96
C ASP A 317 3.83 15.76 36.07
N VAL A 318 2.91 16.44 35.39
CA VAL A 318 2.72 17.87 35.51
C VAL A 318 2.40 18.08 36.98
N TYR A 319 3.34 18.71 37.70
CA TYR A 319 3.20 19.10 39.08
C TYR A 319 1.98 20.02 39.22
N VAL A 320 0.83 19.45 39.57
CA VAL A 320 -0.33 20.20 40.05
C VAL A 320 -0.23 20.26 41.56
N GLN A 321 0.03 21.45 42.11
CA GLN A 321 -0.05 21.69 43.56
C GLN A 321 -1.42 21.26 44.08
N ASN A 322 -1.44 20.45 45.15
CA ASN A 322 -2.60 19.95 45.91
C ASN A 322 -3.17 18.57 45.54
N MET A 323 -2.33 17.52 45.46
CA MET A 323 -2.81 16.14 45.67
C MET A 323 -1.96 15.41 46.73
N ILE A 324 -2.65 14.63 47.58
CA ILE A 324 -2.11 13.90 48.73
C ILE A 324 -1.21 12.76 48.25
N ARG A 325 0.04 12.71 48.73
CA ARG A 325 1.08 11.77 48.33
C ARG A 325 0.98 10.46 49.12
N ALA A 326 1.07 9.31 48.45
CA ALA A 326 1.35 8.05 49.13
C ALA A 326 2.78 8.08 49.73
N PRO A 327 3.02 7.50 50.92
CA PRO A 327 4.33 7.54 51.54
C PRO A 327 5.36 6.76 50.70
N ARG A 328 6.52 7.37 50.45
CA ARG A 328 7.66 6.71 49.81
C ARG A 328 8.23 5.63 50.74
N MET A 329 8.72 4.55 50.14
CA MET A 329 9.34 3.44 50.86
C MET A 329 10.55 3.94 51.68
N PRO A 330 10.70 3.54 52.95
CA PRO A 330 11.85 3.95 53.76
C PRO A 330 13.17 3.44 53.17
N GLN A 331 14.20 4.28 53.14
CA GLN A 331 15.53 3.97 52.59
C GLN A 331 16.15 2.65 53.10
N GLN A 332 15.83 2.27 54.34
CA GLN A 332 16.34 1.02 54.93
C GLN A 332 15.82 -0.24 54.23
N LEU A 333 14.63 -0.17 53.61
CA LEU A 333 14.02 -1.29 52.87
C LEU A 333 14.58 -1.38 51.45
N GLU A 334 14.90 -0.24 50.85
CA GLU A 334 15.54 -0.13 49.53
C GLU A 334 16.96 -0.72 49.56
N GLU A 335 17.77 -0.36 50.58
CA GLU A 335 19.11 -0.93 50.77
C GLU A 335 19.11 -2.43 51.13
N ALA A 336 18.01 -2.96 51.66
CA ALA A 336 17.88 -4.38 51.96
C ALA A 336 17.55 -5.22 50.72
N LEU A 337 16.78 -4.65 49.79
CA LEU A 337 16.45 -5.26 48.50
C LEU A 337 17.68 -5.31 47.58
N ASP A 338 18.47 -4.24 47.56
CA ASP A 338 19.69 -4.11 46.74
C ASP A 338 20.79 -5.11 47.15
N ARG A 339 20.75 -5.58 48.41
CA ARG A 339 21.68 -6.60 48.94
C ARG A 339 21.20 -8.05 48.76
N MET A 340 20.02 -8.27 48.15
CA MET A 340 19.50 -9.60 47.85
C MET A 340 19.75 -10.05 46.41
N GLU A 341 20.87 -9.65 45.79
CA GLU A 341 21.36 -10.34 44.60
C GLU A 341 22.12 -11.60 45.03
N ILE A 342 21.54 -12.76 44.70
CA ILE A 342 22.14 -14.07 44.87
C ILE A 342 23.08 -14.31 43.68
N LEU A 343 24.35 -14.66 43.96
CA LEU A 343 25.39 -15.05 43.00
C LEU A 343 24.98 -16.18 42.05
#